data_AF-A0A7J6SV75-F1
#
_entry.id   AF-A0A7J6SV75-F1
#
_cell.length_a   1.000
_cell.length_b   1.000
_cell.length_c   1.000
_cell.angle_alpha   90.00
_cell.angle_beta   90.00
_cell.angle_gamma   90.00
#
_symmetry.space_group_name_H-M   'P 1'
#
loop_
_entity.id
_entity.type
_entity.pdbx_description
1 polymer ?
#
loop_
_entity_poly.entity_id
_entity_poly.type
_entity_poly.pdbx_seq_one_letter_code
_entity_poly.pdbx_strand_id
1 'polypeptide(L)'
;MVVKEWDDERDDDYGADLQGGPQSRDKNTWSISMHEYPSKGFEEMTGHTLSDTISVEEFQQIGDRLGVTRAYNKELFDLVAGRDAAALGGGRYADLYRSFKDVRNLARVFHILDAIKMEMRFSDLDLDRDGFVSLSEFGCGDCKSDTVSEEQCMAVGELFAYVADGFNQSSMSRRNWQRLVSVGSEVVPPAVSVVLEGMGEVPRQASDEEFIEKYKAEASKYPGAREEAVAFLEDGSGQNRNTGVLRVAAAGPRLAGFLPSSFDFTRDLSTLFKADAKELDEGTFEEIGRHAEAAGDWFRAKSFGALLYPIGETLPIHIVDTYVAGRRGGYLHDLAASLGAISLAARFDAIDLDGDGSLSREELAAKEWRNSIAGAM
;
A
#
# COMPACT_ATOMS: atom_id res chain seq x y z
N MET A 1 22.24 11.28 -63.65
CA MET A 1 22.85 12.47 -63.04
C MET A 1 23.45 11.99 -61.71
N VAL A 2 24.57 11.25 -61.66
CA VAL A 2 25.97 11.49 -62.06
C VAL A 2 26.59 12.72 -61.39
N VAL A 3 27.25 12.44 -60.26
CA VAL A 3 28.58 12.88 -59.79
C VAL A 3 28.80 14.33 -59.36
N LYS A 4 29.26 14.51 -58.11
CA LYS A 4 30.59 15.08 -57.82
C LYS A 4 31.09 14.69 -56.41
N GLU A 5 32.16 13.90 -56.42
CA GLU A 5 33.16 13.78 -55.35
C GLU A 5 33.74 15.16 -55.00
N TRP A 6 34.33 15.28 -53.82
CA TRP A 6 35.71 15.78 -53.60
C TRP A 6 36.13 15.48 -52.16
N ASP A 7 37.12 14.60 -52.02
CA ASP A 7 38.07 14.56 -50.92
C ASP A 7 39.02 15.76 -51.01
N ASP A 8 39.46 16.27 -49.86
CA ASP A 8 40.78 16.90 -49.72
C ASP A 8 41.24 16.76 -48.26
N GLU A 9 42.30 15.97 -48.07
CA GLU A 9 43.17 15.96 -46.88
C GLU A 9 44.10 17.19 -46.92
N ARG A 10 44.27 17.89 -45.77
CA ARG A 10 45.60 18.21 -45.21
C ARG A 10 45.57 18.88 -43.84
N ASP A 11 46.53 18.43 -43.04
CA ASP A 11 46.97 18.87 -41.70
C ASP A 11 47.40 20.36 -41.61
N ASP A 12 47.27 20.95 -40.41
CA ASP A 12 48.41 21.42 -39.59
C ASP A 12 47.96 22.15 -38.30
N ASP A 13 48.21 21.48 -37.18
CA ASP A 13 48.83 21.92 -35.91
C ASP A 13 48.61 23.33 -35.32
N TYR A 14 47.99 23.40 -34.13
CA TYR A 14 48.32 24.32 -33.04
C TYR A 14 47.97 23.67 -31.69
N GLY A 15 49.00 23.34 -30.90
CA GLY A 15 48.89 22.80 -29.55
C GLY A 15 48.76 23.85 -28.42
N ALA A 16 48.62 23.29 -27.21
CA ALA A 16 48.57 23.90 -25.85
C ALA A 16 47.22 24.54 -25.45
N ASP A 17 46.59 24.28 -24.30
CA ASP A 17 47.05 23.65 -23.06
C ASP A 17 45.86 23.14 -22.21
N LEU A 18 46.21 22.27 -21.26
CA LEU A 18 45.44 21.68 -20.17
C LEU A 18 44.56 22.66 -19.37
N GLN A 19 43.31 22.27 -19.11
CA GLN A 19 42.66 22.18 -17.78
C GLN A 19 41.13 22.22 -17.92
N GLY A 20 40.46 21.13 -17.54
CA GLY A 20 39.00 21.09 -17.47
C GLY A 20 38.47 19.72 -17.08
N GLY A 21 38.58 19.40 -15.78
CA GLY A 21 37.68 18.54 -14.98
C GLY A 21 37.39 17.09 -15.41
N PRO A 22 37.34 16.12 -14.47
CA PRO A 22 36.80 14.81 -14.78
C PRO A 22 35.35 14.94 -15.25
N GLN A 23 35.08 14.24 -16.34
CA GLN A 23 33.89 14.24 -17.16
C GLN A 23 32.62 14.00 -16.34
N SER A 24 31.63 14.90 -16.51
CA SER A 24 30.27 14.83 -15.98
C SER A 24 29.39 13.79 -16.71
N ARG A 25 29.88 12.56 -16.94
CA ARG A 25 29.27 11.64 -17.91
C ARG A 25 28.36 10.51 -17.38
N ASP A 26 28.14 10.36 -16.08
CA ASP A 26 27.46 9.16 -15.53
C ASP A 26 26.13 9.38 -14.78
N LYS A 27 25.56 10.59 -14.79
CA LYS A 27 24.43 10.93 -13.89
C LYS A 27 23.04 10.40 -14.31
N ASN A 28 22.86 9.95 -15.55
CA ASN A 28 21.54 9.49 -16.05
C ASN A 28 21.21 8.01 -15.75
N THR A 29 22.15 7.25 -15.17
CA THR A 29 22.03 5.79 -15.01
C THR A 29 21.25 5.38 -13.76
N TRP A 30 21.21 6.23 -12.74
CA TRP A 30 20.79 5.86 -11.37
C TRP A 30 19.27 5.78 -11.17
N SER A 31 18.52 6.68 -11.82
CA SER A 31 17.05 6.67 -11.79
C SER A 31 16.47 5.46 -12.52
N ILE A 32 17.05 5.14 -13.69
CA ILE A 32 16.69 3.98 -14.49
C ILE A 32 17.11 2.70 -13.75
N SER A 33 18.32 2.66 -13.18
CA SER A 33 18.79 1.52 -12.41
C SER A 33 17.89 1.26 -11.20
N MET A 34 17.50 2.25 -10.39
CA MET A 34 16.60 1.99 -9.27
C MET A 34 15.19 1.53 -9.69
N HIS A 35 14.60 2.02 -10.78
CA HIS A 35 13.23 1.62 -11.19
C HIS A 35 13.15 0.35 -12.04
N GLU A 36 14.14 0.11 -12.90
CA GLU A 36 14.17 -1.03 -13.83
C GLU A 36 15.06 -2.17 -13.31
N TYR A 37 16.16 -1.84 -12.62
CA TYR A 37 17.13 -2.80 -12.09
C TYR A 37 17.52 -2.49 -10.62
N PRO A 38 16.59 -2.53 -9.64
CA PRO A 38 16.85 -2.15 -8.24
C PRO A 38 18.10 -2.78 -7.64
N SER A 39 18.44 -3.97 -8.12
CA SER A 39 19.75 -4.60 -7.96
C SER A 39 20.91 -3.61 -8.14
N LYS A 40 21.04 -3.03 -9.33
CA LYS A 40 22.07 -2.08 -9.75
C LYS A 40 21.99 -0.72 -9.01
N GLY A 41 20.79 -0.18 -8.85
CA GLY A 41 20.61 1.12 -8.18
C GLY A 41 20.97 1.08 -6.69
N PHE A 42 20.73 -0.06 -6.03
CA PHE A 42 21.21 -0.30 -4.68
C PHE A 42 22.74 -0.42 -4.63
N GLU A 43 23.39 -1.13 -5.56
CA GLU A 43 24.87 -1.24 -5.58
C GLU A 43 25.51 0.13 -5.74
N GLU A 44 24.92 0.99 -6.56
CA GLU A 44 25.40 2.35 -6.79
C GLU A 44 25.22 3.23 -5.53
N MET A 45 24.11 3.10 -4.80
CA MET A 45 23.84 3.84 -3.56
C MET A 45 24.64 3.36 -2.35
N THR A 46 24.88 2.05 -2.27
CA THR A 46 25.45 1.40 -1.08
C THR A 46 26.90 1.01 -1.26
N GLY A 47 27.36 0.84 -2.50
CA GLY A 47 28.66 0.26 -2.87
C GLY A 47 28.66 -1.27 -2.91
N HIS A 48 27.52 -1.95 -2.73
CA HIS A 48 27.43 -3.41 -2.59
C HIS A 48 26.69 -4.08 -3.73
N THR A 49 27.31 -5.09 -4.33
CA THR A 49 26.67 -5.91 -5.36
C THR A 49 25.52 -6.73 -4.76
N LEU A 50 24.29 -6.64 -5.30
CA LEU A 50 23.13 -7.38 -4.77
C LEU A 50 23.16 -8.88 -5.10
N SER A 51 24.20 -9.37 -5.78
CA SER A 51 24.55 -10.80 -5.78
C SER A 51 25.03 -11.29 -4.42
N ASP A 52 25.45 -10.38 -3.54
CA ASP A 52 25.90 -10.67 -2.19
C ASP A 52 24.75 -10.55 -1.17
N THR A 53 25.05 -10.85 0.07
CA THR A 53 24.11 -10.74 1.19
C THR A 53 24.37 -9.47 1.99
N ILE A 54 23.32 -8.75 2.38
CA ILE A 54 23.39 -7.55 3.23
C ILE A 54 23.32 -7.99 4.69
N SER A 55 24.29 -7.61 5.53
CA SER A 55 24.23 -7.82 6.99
C SER A 55 23.25 -6.86 7.67
N VAL A 56 22.88 -7.15 8.93
CA VAL A 56 22.00 -6.26 9.70
C VAL A 56 22.66 -4.90 9.95
N GLU A 57 23.96 -4.88 10.20
CA GLU A 57 24.73 -3.64 10.43
C GLU A 57 24.73 -2.76 9.17
N GLU A 58 24.91 -3.34 7.98
CA GLU A 58 24.86 -2.62 6.71
C GLU A 58 23.46 -2.09 6.42
N PHE A 59 22.42 -2.89 6.67
CA PHE A 59 21.03 -2.47 6.54
C PHE A 59 20.73 -1.23 7.40
N GLN A 60 21.19 -1.21 8.66
CA GLN A 60 21.04 -0.07 9.55
C GLN A 60 21.83 1.17 9.09
N GLN A 61 23.07 0.99 8.62
CA GLN A 61 23.89 2.08 8.10
C GLN A 61 23.28 2.75 6.87
N ILE A 62 22.57 2.01 6.02
CA ILE A 62 21.80 2.58 4.90
C ILE A 62 20.72 3.52 5.45
N GLY A 63 20.00 3.08 6.49
CA GLY A 63 19.05 3.91 7.21
C GLY A 63 19.65 5.20 7.78
N ASP A 64 20.82 5.10 8.39
CA ASP A 64 21.55 6.25 8.95
C ASP A 64 21.91 7.26 7.84
N ARG A 65 22.48 6.80 6.73
CA ARG A 65 22.87 7.66 5.59
C ARG A 65 21.69 8.40 4.98
N LEU A 66 20.52 7.77 4.97
CA LEU A 66 19.28 8.30 4.42
C LEU A 66 18.47 9.11 5.45
N GLY A 67 18.88 9.16 6.72
CA GLY A 67 18.15 9.85 7.78
C GLY A 67 16.82 9.18 8.17
N VAL A 68 16.65 7.89 7.88
CA VAL A 68 15.41 7.11 8.08
C VAL A 68 15.67 5.87 8.93
N THR A 69 16.45 6.02 9.99
CA THR A 69 16.89 4.93 10.89
C THR A 69 15.76 4.09 11.46
N ARG A 70 14.59 4.70 11.71
CA ARG A 70 13.39 3.99 12.18
C ARG A 70 12.91 2.93 11.19
N ALA A 71 13.07 3.17 9.89
CA ALA A 71 12.67 2.28 8.81
C ALA A 71 13.72 1.18 8.51
N TYR A 72 14.92 1.27 9.09
CA TYR A 72 16.03 0.34 8.84
C TYR A 72 16.56 -0.16 10.17
N ASN A 73 15.73 -0.90 10.90
CA ASN A 73 16.07 -1.48 12.20
C ASN A 73 16.24 -3.00 12.12
N LYS A 74 16.69 -3.61 13.22
CA LYS A 74 16.94 -5.05 13.30
C LYS A 74 15.67 -5.86 13.18
N GLU A 75 14.59 -5.40 13.79
CA GLU A 75 13.29 -6.09 13.78
C GLU A 75 12.75 -6.24 12.36
N LEU A 76 12.88 -5.19 11.54
CA LEU A 76 12.50 -5.23 10.13
C LEU A 76 13.47 -6.06 9.29
N PHE A 77 14.77 -6.00 9.59
CA PHE A 77 15.75 -6.86 8.95
C PHE A 77 15.42 -8.34 9.15
N ASP A 78 15.22 -8.77 10.40
CA ASP A 78 14.88 -10.15 10.76
C ASP A 78 13.55 -10.58 10.12
N LEU A 79 12.64 -9.64 9.91
CA LEU A 79 11.35 -9.88 9.28
C LEU A 79 11.46 -10.13 7.76
N VAL A 80 12.39 -9.45 7.08
CA VAL A 80 12.61 -9.59 5.62
C VAL A 80 13.59 -10.73 5.33
N ALA A 81 14.64 -10.87 6.14
CA ALA A 81 15.68 -11.89 5.97
C ALA A 81 15.21 -13.27 6.49
N GLY A 82 14.26 -13.29 7.42
CA GLY A 82 13.83 -14.47 8.15
C GLY A 82 14.41 -14.46 9.56
N ARG A 83 13.67 -15.02 10.53
CA ARG A 83 14.06 -15.01 11.94
C ARG A 83 15.45 -15.66 12.10
N ASP A 84 16.34 -14.97 12.80
CA ASP A 84 17.74 -15.37 13.03
C ASP A 84 18.62 -15.44 11.76
N ALA A 85 18.19 -14.86 10.65
CA ALA A 85 19.02 -14.76 9.45
C ALA A 85 20.23 -13.85 9.70
N ALA A 86 21.43 -14.35 9.41
CA ALA A 86 22.65 -13.57 9.50
C ALA A 86 22.77 -12.52 8.38
N ALA A 87 22.06 -12.70 7.27
CA ALA A 87 22.16 -11.85 6.11
C ALA A 87 20.89 -11.89 5.23
N LEU A 88 20.56 -10.76 4.60
CA LEU A 88 19.49 -10.61 3.62
C LEU A 88 20.05 -10.80 2.21
N GLY A 89 19.59 -11.84 1.49
CA GLY A 89 19.99 -12.04 0.10
C GLY A 89 19.52 -10.89 -0.79
N GLY A 90 20.38 -10.38 -1.67
CA GLY A 90 20.06 -9.15 -2.40
C GLY A 90 18.86 -9.25 -3.36
N GLY A 91 18.52 -10.46 -3.84
CA GLY A 91 17.25 -10.70 -4.54
C GLY A 91 16.02 -10.31 -3.72
N ARG A 92 16.00 -10.66 -2.42
CA ARG A 92 14.88 -10.33 -1.52
C ARG A 92 14.76 -8.85 -1.23
N TYR A 93 15.89 -8.15 -1.07
CA TYR A 93 15.87 -6.69 -0.89
C TYR A 93 15.33 -6.00 -2.14
N ALA A 94 15.76 -6.44 -3.33
CA ALA A 94 15.26 -5.91 -4.58
C ALA A 94 13.76 -6.22 -4.77
N ASP A 95 13.30 -7.41 -4.41
CA ASP A 95 11.88 -7.75 -4.45
C ASP A 95 11.07 -6.85 -3.52
N LEU A 96 11.56 -6.61 -2.30
CA LEU A 96 10.96 -5.69 -1.34
C LEU A 96 10.85 -4.26 -1.89
N TYR A 97 11.94 -3.72 -2.46
CA TYR A 97 11.93 -2.40 -3.11
C TYR A 97 10.85 -2.31 -4.19
N ARG A 98 10.78 -3.32 -5.06
CA ARG A 98 9.84 -3.35 -6.18
C ARG A 98 8.40 -3.45 -5.73
N SER A 99 8.18 -4.19 -4.66
CA SER A 99 6.90 -4.34 -3.98
C SER A 99 6.40 -3.00 -3.39
N PHE A 100 7.31 -2.08 -3.05
CA PHE A 100 7.03 -0.72 -2.57
C PHE A 100 7.24 0.39 -3.61
N LYS A 101 7.54 0.02 -4.87
CA LYS A 101 7.90 0.94 -5.98
C LYS A 101 6.95 2.13 -6.14
N ASP A 102 5.71 1.97 -5.65
CA ASP A 102 4.72 3.02 -5.54
C ASP A 102 3.97 2.91 -4.19
N VAL A 103 3.83 4.02 -3.47
CA VAL A 103 3.00 4.08 -2.25
C VAL A 103 1.54 3.70 -2.56
N ARG A 104 1.07 3.90 -3.80
CA ARG A 104 -0.24 3.41 -4.27
C ARG A 104 -0.32 1.88 -4.33
N ASN A 105 0.79 1.20 -4.57
CA ASN A 105 0.85 -0.27 -4.47
C ASN A 105 0.80 -0.72 -3.01
N LEU A 106 1.40 0.03 -2.08
CA LEU A 106 1.28 -0.25 -0.65
C LEU A 106 -0.17 -0.21 -0.17
N ALA A 107 -0.91 0.84 -0.55
CA ALA A 107 -2.33 0.94 -0.26
C ALA A 107 -3.09 -0.28 -0.81
N ARG A 108 -2.82 -0.68 -2.07
CA ARG A 108 -3.42 -1.87 -2.67
C ARG A 108 -3.09 -3.17 -1.91
N VAL A 109 -1.83 -3.36 -1.51
CA VAL A 109 -1.41 -4.49 -0.67
C VAL A 109 -2.20 -4.49 0.64
N PHE A 110 -2.35 -3.33 1.27
CA PHE A 110 -3.10 -3.18 2.52
C PHE A 110 -4.57 -3.57 2.34
N HIS A 111 -5.20 -3.12 1.27
CA HIS A 111 -6.58 -3.49 0.95
C HIS A 111 -6.76 -4.98 0.74
N ILE A 112 -5.86 -5.62 0.00
CA ILE A 112 -5.88 -7.06 -0.25
C ILE A 112 -5.73 -7.83 1.07
N LEU A 113 -4.76 -7.45 1.89
CA LEU A 113 -4.54 -8.06 3.20
C LEU A 113 -5.75 -7.86 4.12
N ASP A 114 -6.33 -6.66 4.13
CA ASP A 114 -7.49 -6.34 4.94
C ASP A 114 -8.73 -7.12 4.49
N ALA A 115 -8.96 -7.25 3.18
CA ALA A 115 -10.04 -8.07 2.64
C ALA A 115 -9.88 -9.56 3.01
N ILE A 116 -8.66 -10.08 2.93
CA ILE A 116 -8.34 -11.44 3.36
C ILE A 116 -8.64 -11.62 4.86
N LYS A 117 -8.23 -10.66 5.72
CA LYS A 117 -8.52 -10.71 7.17
C LYS A 117 -10.01 -10.73 7.44
N MET A 118 -10.74 -9.86 6.76
CA MET A 118 -12.19 -9.80 6.91
C MET A 118 -12.82 -11.12 6.49
N GLU A 119 -12.32 -11.77 5.43
CA GLU A 119 -12.85 -13.06 4.97
C GLU A 119 -12.57 -14.20 5.95
N MET A 120 -11.33 -14.27 6.46
CA MET A 120 -10.95 -15.25 7.47
C MET A 120 -11.80 -15.09 8.72
N ARG A 121 -11.94 -13.85 9.20
CA ARG A 121 -12.71 -13.56 10.39
C ARG A 121 -14.19 -13.87 10.20
N PHE A 122 -14.74 -13.58 9.02
CA PHE A 122 -16.10 -13.94 8.67
C PHE A 122 -16.29 -15.46 8.75
N SER A 123 -15.40 -16.22 8.11
CA SER A 123 -15.46 -17.69 8.09
C SER A 123 -15.28 -18.34 9.47
N ASP A 124 -14.52 -17.70 10.36
CA ASP A 124 -14.35 -18.16 11.75
C ASP A 124 -15.61 -17.90 12.60
N LEU A 125 -16.44 -16.92 12.22
CA LEU A 125 -17.64 -16.52 12.94
C LEU A 125 -18.93 -17.12 12.36
N ASP A 126 -19.00 -17.35 11.05
CA ASP A 126 -20.12 -18.00 10.35
C ASP A 126 -20.08 -19.52 10.63
N LEU A 127 -20.53 -19.90 11.82
CA LEU A 127 -20.38 -21.26 12.37
C LEU A 127 -21.32 -22.25 11.69
N ASP A 128 -22.52 -21.80 11.32
CA ASP A 128 -23.52 -22.62 10.64
C ASP A 128 -23.41 -22.58 9.11
N ARG A 129 -22.54 -21.72 8.56
CA ARG A 129 -22.22 -21.58 7.14
C ARG A 129 -23.41 -21.12 6.31
N ASP A 130 -24.27 -20.29 6.87
CA ASP A 130 -25.42 -19.72 6.18
C ASP A 130 -25.08 -18.47 5.36
N GLY A 131 -23.84 -17.97 5.46
CA GLY A 131 -23.37 -16.78 4.75
C GLY A 131 -23.71 -15.46 5.47
N PHE A 132 -24.12 -15.54 6.72
CA PHE A 132 -24.36 -14.44 7.64
C PHE A 132 -23.58 -14.66 8.94
N VAL A 133 -23.33 -13.57 9.67
CA VAL A 133 -22.84 -13.64 11.05
C VAL A 133 -23.87 -12.99 11.95
N SER A 134 -24.41 -13.76 12.88
CA SER A 134 -25.42 -13.38 13.86
C SER A 134 -24.81 -12.89 15.18
N LEU A 135 -25.61 -12.18 15.99
CA LEU A 135 -25.20 -11.82 17.35
C LEU A 135 -24.86 -13.06 18.21
N SER A 136 -25.60 -14.16 18.05
CA SER A 136 -25.35 -15.42 18.77
C SER A 136 -24.00 -16.04 18.43
N GLU A 137 -23.56 -15.95 17.18
CA GLU A 137 -22.25 -16.45 16.76
C GLU A 137 -21.08 -15.62 17.30
N PHE A 138 -21.35 -14.35 17.65
CA PHE A 138 -20.43 -13.53 18.45
C PHE A 138 -20.46 -13.86 19.95
N GLY A 139 -21.29 -14.80 20.40
CA GLY A 139 -21.49 -15.11 21.82
C GLY A 139 -22.35 -14.07 22.54
N CYS A 140 -23.18 -13.32 21.81
CA CYS A 140 -24.11 -12.32 22.33
C CYS A 140 -25.56 -12.82 22.29
N GLY A 141 -26.35 -12.52 23.32
CA GLY A 141 -27.76 -12.96 23.44
C GLY A 141 -27.97 -13.98 24.56
N ASP A 142 -28.99 -14.83 24.43
CA ASP A 142 -29.39 -15.81 25.47
C ASP A 142 -28.34 -16.90 25.70
N CYS A 143 -27.50 -17.19 24.70
CA CYS A 143 -26.31 -18.04 24.79
C CYS A 143 -25.05 -17.19 25.02
N LYS A 144 -25.11 -16.24 25.97
CA LYS A 144 -23.99 -15.35 26.27
C LYS A 144 -22.77 -16.18 26.66
N SER A 145 -21.68 -16.01 25.92
CA SER A 145 -20.40 -16.59 26.34
C SER A 145 -19.85 -15.80 27.51
N ASP A 146 -19.37 -16.47 28.56
CA ASP A 146 -18.70 -15.81 29.70
C ASP A 146 -17.44 -15.03 29.29
N THR A 147 -16.95 -15.25 28.06
CA THR A 147 -15.76 -14.60 27.49
C THR A 147 -16.04 -13.27 26.79
N VAL A 148 -17.30 -12.89 26.54
CA VAL A 148 -17.67 -11.68 25.79
C VAL A 148 -18.41 -10.69 26.69
N SER A 149 -17.89 -9.46 26.79
CA SER A 149 -18.47 -8.45 27.66
C SER A 149 -19.77 -7.87 27.08
N GLU A 150 -20.62 -7.30 27.94
CA GLU A 150 -21.82 -6.59 27.50
C GLU A 150 -21.49 -5.40 26.57
N GLU A 151 -20.38 -4.72 26.85
CA GLU A 151 -19.88 -3.63 26.01
C GLU A 151 -19.49 -4.10 24.60
N GLN A 152 -18.83 -5.26 24.50
CA GLN A 152 -18.52 -5.87 23.21
C GLN A 152 -19.79 -6.24 22.45
N CYS A 153 -20.79 -6.82 23.12
CA CYS A 153 -22.07 -7.15 22.47
C CYS A 153 -22.84 -5.91 21.99
N MET A 154 -22.81 -4.82 22.75
CA MET A 154 -23.38 -3.54 22.29
C MET A 154 -22.63 -3.02 21.07
N ALA A 155 -21.31 -3.09 21.05
CA ALA A 155 -20.50 -2.64 19.93
C ALA A 155 -20.76 -3.47 18.64
N VAL A 156 -20.93 -4.79 18.76
CA VAL A 156 -21.34 -5.65 17.62
C VAL A 156 -22.73 -5.27 17.12
N GLY A 157 -23.70 -5.06 18.02
CA GLY A 157 -25.05 -4.64 17.64
C GLY A 157 -25.06 -3.29 16.89
N GLU A 158 -24.22 -2.35 17.31
CA GLU A 158 -24.05 -1.07 16.61
C GLU A 158 -23.38 -1.21 15.25
N LEU A 159 -22.35 -2.06 15.14
CA LEU A 159 -21.72 -2.40 13.87
C LEU A 159 -22.75 -2.96 12.88
N PHE A 160 -23.62 -3.85 13.34
CA PHE A 160 -24.70 -4.43 12.54
C PHE A 160 -25.68 -3.35 12.10
N ALA A 161 -26.09 -2.47 13.02
CA ALA A 161 -26.99 -1.36 12.71
C ALA A 161 -26.41 -0.40 11.66
N TYR A 162 -25.09 -0.14 11.68
CA TYR A 162 -24.46 0.79 10.74
C TYR A 162 -24.27 0.21 9.35
N VAL A 163 -23.97 -1.10 9.21
CA VAL A 163 -23.53 -1.67 7.92
C VAL A 163 -24.54 -2.65 7.33
N ALA A 164 -25.63 -2.98 8.04
CA ALA A 164 -26.68 -3.84 7.50
C ALA A 164 -27.54 -3.10 6.46
N ASP A 165 -27.70 -3.71 5.28
CA ASP A 165 -28.69 -3.31 4.28
C ASP A 165 -30.09 -3.73 4.74
N GLY A 166 -30.70 -2.91 5.61
CA GLY A 166 -32.17 -2.72 5.73
C GLY A 166 -33.08 -3.87 6.16
N PHE A 167 -32.62 -5.13 6.26
CA PHE A 167 -33.53 -6.26 6.49
C PHE A 167 -33.44 -6.94 7.85
N ASN A 168 -32.30 -6.89 8.55
CA ASN A 168 -32.22 -7.40 9.92
C ASN A 168 -31.00 -6.84 10.67
N GLN A 169 -31.23 -6.22 11.83
CA GLN A 169 -30.16 -5.68 12.69
C GLN A 169 -29.49 -6.77 13.55
N SER A 170 -29.95 -8.02 13.46
CA SER A 170 -29.41 -9.14 14.26
C SER A 170 -28.37 -9.99 13.53
N SER A 171 -28.06 -9.71 12.27
CA SER A 171 -27.10 -10.45 11.46
C SER A 171 -26.45 -9.58 10.38
N MET A 172 -25.20 -9.86 10.02
CA MET A 172 -24.47 -9.19 8.94
C MET A 172 -24.12 -10.19 7.83
N SER A 173 -24.44 -9.85 6.58
CA SER A 173 -24.03 -10.66 5.42
C SER A 173 -22.53 -10.54 5.15
N ARG A 174 -21.95 -11.55 4.51
CA ARG A 174 -20.55 -11.55 4.07
C ARG A 174 -20.17 -10.29 3.29
N ARG A 175 -21.01 -9.87 2.34
CA ARG A 175 -20.78 -8.66 1.55
C ARG A 175 -20.65 -7.42 2.43
N ASN A 176 -21.55 -7.24 3.40
CA ASN A 176 -21.55 -6.07 4.29
C ASN A 176 -20.35 -6.09 5.25
N TRP A 177 -19.98 -7.28 5.73
CA TRP A 177 -18.74 -7.46 6.49
C TRP A 177 -17.50 -7.03 5.70
N GLN A 178 -17.40 -7.43 4.42
CA GLN A 178 -16.28 -7.04 3.54
C GLN A 178 -16.22 -5.52 3.25
N ARG A 179 -17.35 -4.78 3.34
CA ARG A 179 -17.33 -3.32 3.15
C ARG A 179 -16.51 -2.59 4.22
N LEU A 180 -16.30 -3.20 5.39
CA LEU A 180 -15.50 -2.65 6.48
C LEU A 180 -14.03 -2.44 6.11
N VAL A 181 -13.53 -3.10 5.05
CA VAL A 181 -12.18 -2.80 4.52
C VAL A 181 -12.03 -1.35 4.10
N SER A 182 -13.14 -0.68 3.76
CA SER A 182 -13.14 0.73 3.33
C SER A 182 -13.05 1.74 4.48
N VAL A 183 -13.03 1.27 5.74
CA VAL A 183 -13.01 2.13 6.94
C VAL A 183 -11.56 2.41 7.42
N GLY A 184 -10.55 1.78 6.82
CA GLY A 184 -9.16 1.97 7.21
C GLY A 184 -8.67 3.42 6.99
N SER A 185 -7.79 3.90 7.88
CA SER A 185 -7.19 5.26 7.81
C SER A 185 -6.46 5.56 6.50
N GLU A 186 -5.99 4.51 5.83
CA GLU A 186 -5.29 4.58 4.54
C GLU A 186 -6.25 4.66 3.34
N VAL A 187 -7.54 4.41 3.58
CA VAL A 187 -8.61 4.33 2.55
C VAL A 187 -9.52 5.55 2.63
N VAL A 188 -9.79 6.00 3.84
CA VAL A 188 -10.61 7.17 4.09
C VAL A 188 -9.84 8.40 3.61
N PRO A 189 -10.35 9.15 2.63
CA PRO A 189 -9.66 10.33 2.13
C PRO A 189 -9.36 11.33 3.26
N PRO A 190 -8.22 12.03 3.24
CA PRO A 190 -7.88 13.01 4.28
C PRO A 190 -8.99 14.05 4.50
N ALA A 191 -9.65 14.49 3.43
CA ALA A 191 -10.81 15.37 3.49
C ALA A 191 -11.95 14.79 4.35
N VAL A 192 -12.24 13.49 4.21
CA VAL A 192 -13.26 12.79 4.99
C VAL A 192 -12.84 12.70 6.46
N SER A 193 -11.58 12.37 6.73
CA SER A 193 -11.04 12.29 8.10
C SER A 193 -11.18 13.62 8.85
N VAL A 194 -10.82 14.73 8.20
CA VAL A 194 -10.97 16.09 8.78
C VAL A 194 -12.43 16.39 9.11
N VAL A 195 -13.36 16.02 8.24
CA VAL A 195 -14.80 16.22 8.48
C VAL A 195 -15.27 15.37 9.67
N LEU A 196 -14.88 14.10 9.73
CA LEU A 196 -15.25 13.21 10.84
C LEU A 196 -14.69 13.70 12.19
N GLU A 197 -13.45 14.20 12.21
CA GLU A 197 -12.86 14.83 13.39
C GLU A 197 -13.62 16.08 13.82
N GLY A 198 -13.99 16.94 12.86
CA GLY A 198 -14.76 18.16 13.12
C GLY A 198 -16.16 17.91 13.66
N MET A 199 -16.77 16.77 13.33
CA MET A 199 -18.09 16.39 13.85
C MET A 199 -18.07 16.13 15.37
N GLY A 200 -16.92 15.82 15.95
CA GLY A 200 -16.80 15.38 17.34
C GLY A 200 -17.58 14.09 17.61
N GLU A 201 -18.05 13.88 18.83
CA GLU A 201 -18.83 12.68 19.16
C GLU A 201 -20.16 12.63 18.39
N VAL A 202 -20.40 11.48 17.78
CA VAL A 202 -21.64 11.17 17.07
C VAL A 202 -22.54 10.37 18.02
N PRO A 203 -23.77 10.85 18.29
CA PRO A 203 -24.71 10.11 19.14
C PRO A 203 -24.96 8.70 18.60
N ARG A 204 -24.92 7.71 19.50
CA ARG A 204 -25.10 6.29 19.16
C ARG A 204 -26.41 6.01 18.42
N GLN A 205 -27.46 6.76 18.75
CA GLN A 205 -28.82 6.58 18.23
C GLN A 205 -29.20 7.60 17.16
N ALA A 206 -28.25 8.37 16.62
CA ALA A 206 -28.57 9.29 15.54
C ALA A 206 -29.23 8.54 14.37
N SER A 207 -30.26 9.12 13.76
CA SER A 207 -30.76 8.57 12.50
C SER A 207 -29.72 8.76 11.39
N ASP A 208 -29.83 8.02 10.29
CA ASP A 208 -28.98 8.25 9.13
C ASP A 208 -29.15 9.67 8.59
N GLU A 209 -30.37 10.20 8.61
CA GLU A 209 -30.67 11.57 8.20
C GLU A 209 -29.93 12.60 9.08
N GLU A 210 -30.03 12.46 10.41
CA GLU A 210 -29.34 13.34 11.35
C GLU A 210 -27.81 13.28 11.19
N PHE A 211 -27.28 12.07 10.97
CA PHE A 211 -25.85 11.88 10.74
C PHE A 211 -25.40 12.55 9.43
N ILE A 212 -26.12 12.33 8.34
CA ILE A 212 -25.83 12.90 7.02
C ILE A 212 -25.90 14.42 7.06
N GLU A 213 -26.92 14.99 7.70
CA GLU A 213 -27.06 16.44 7.85
C GLU A 213 -25.89 17.04 8.61
N LYS A 214 -25.52 16.43 9.75
CA LYS A 214 -24.36 16.87 10.54
C LYS A 214 -23.06 16.75 9.75
N TYR A 215 -22.87 15.64 9.02
CA TYR A 215 -21.68 15.42 8.18
C TYR A 215 -21.57 16.46 7.07
N LYS A 216 -22.65 16.72 6.31
CA LYS A 216 -22.67 17.72 5.24
C LYS A 216 -22.51 19.15 5.78
N ALA A 217 -23.07 19.44 6.95
CA ALA A 217 -22.89 20.72 7.64
C ALA A 217 -21.42 20.92 8.05
N GLU A 218 -20.78 19.89 8.57
CA GLU A 218 -19.37 19.94 8.94
C GLU A 218 -18.46 20.08 7.70
N ALA A 219 -18.69 19.28 6.66
CA ALA A 219 -17.98 19.39 5.38
C ALA A 219 -18.07 20.79 4.76
N SER A 220 -19.20 21.48 4.95
CA SER A 220 -19.39 22.85 4.44
C SER A 220 -18.47 23.89 5.10
N LYS A 221 -17.92 23.60 6.28
CA LYS A 221 -16.91 24.45 6.94
C LYS A 221 -15.52 24.35 6.30
N TYR A 222 -15.30 23.32 5.46
CA TYR A 222 -14.03 23.05 4.80
C TYR A 222 -14.19 23.11 3.27
N PRO A 223 -14.19 24.30 2.64
CA PRO A 223 -14.44 24.44 1.21
C PRO A 223 -13.53 23.58 0.32
N GLY A 224 -12.26 23.39 0.71
CA GLY A 224 -11.30 22.55 -0.01
C GLY A 224 -11.47 21.04 0.19
N ALA A 225 -12.26 20.61 1.18
CA ALA A 225 -12.54 19.20 1.48
C ALA A 225 -13.99 18.80 1.14
N ARG A 226 -14.88 19.78 0.96
CA ARG A 226 -16.33 19.57 0.79
C ARG A 226 -16.67 18.66 -0.40
N GLU A 227 -16.09 18.93 -1.57
CA GLU A 227 -16.42 18.19 -2.79
C GLU A 227 -16.03 16.71 -2.64
N GLU A 228 -14.82 16.44 -2.16
CA GLU A 228 -14.32 15.08 -1.92
C GLU A 228 -15.10 14.36 -0.81
N ALA A 229 -15.40 15.05 0.29
CA ALA A 229 -16.18 14.49 1.40
C ALA A 229 -17.62 14.12 0.98
N VAL A 230 -18.28 15.00 0.22
CA VAL A 230 -19.64 14.74 -0.30
C VAL A 230 -19.60 13.63 -1.34
N ALA A 231 -18.61 13.61 -2.24
CA ALA A 231 -18.44 12.56 -3.24
C ALA A 231 -18.11 11.20 -2.62
N PHE A 232 -17.53 11.16 -1.41
CA PHE A 232 -17.33 9.90 -0.69
C PHE A 232 -18.61 9.39 -0.03
N LEU A 233 -19.43 10.29 0.51
CA LEU A 233 -20.73 9.95 1.10
C LEU A 233 -21.71 9.40 0.05
N GLU A 234 -21.73 10.06 -1.12
CA GLU A 234 -22.62 9.75 -2.24
C GLU A 234 -21.99 8.73 -3.19
N ASP A 235 -22.81 7.91 -3.85
CA ASP A 235 -22.36 7.13 -5.01
C ASP A 235 -22.39 8.01 -6.28
N GLY A 236 -21.92 7.46 -7.41
CA GLY A 236 -21.97 8.15 -8.71
C GLY A 236 -23.40 8.50 -9.20
N SER A 237 -24.45 8.09 -8.48
CA SER A 237 -25.85 8.43 -8.73
C SER A 237 -26.43 9.44 -7.72
N GLY A 238 -25.63 9.91 -6.75
CA GLY A 238 -26.05 10.85 -5.71
C GLY A 238 -26.76 10.21 -4.51
N GLN A 239 -26.75 8.87 -4.38
CA GLN A 239 -27.32 8.18 -3.21
C GLN A 239 -26.29 8.07 -2.09
N ASN A 240 -26.69 8.33 -0.84
CA ASN A 240 -25.82 8.30 0.35
C ASN A 240 -25.46 6.86 0.80
N ARG A 241 -24.84 6.06 -0.07
CA ARG A 241 -24.60 4.62 0.16
C ARG A 241 -23.47 4.32 1.13
N ASN A 242 -22.63 5.31 1.44
CA ASN A 242 -21.50 5.15 2.36
C ASN A 242 -21.76 5.69 3.77
N THR A 243 -23.00 6.07 4.08
CA THR A 243 -23.42 6.52 5.42
C THR A 243 -22.97 5.53 6.50
N GLY A 244 -23.25 4.23 6.34
CA GLY A 244 -22.83 3.19 7.28
C GLY A 244 -21.33 3.13 7.51
N VAL A 245 -20.54 3.17 6.45
CA VAL A 245 -19.06 3.17 6.48
C VAL A 245 -18.55 4.40 7.26
N LEU A 246 -19.12 5.57 7.00
CA LEU A 246 -18.77 6.82 7.70
C LEU A 246 -19.16 6.77 9.18
N ARG A 247 -20.29 6.15 9.53
CA ARG A 247 -20.71 5.97 10.92
C ARG A 247 -19.78 5.03 11.67
N VAL A 248 -19.33 3.95 11.04
CA VAL A 248 -18.32 3.07 11.63
C VAL A 248 -17.00 3.83 11.83
N ALA A 249 -16.55 4.60 10.83
CA ALA A 249 -15.34 5.43 10.95
C ALA A 249 -15.45 6.44 12.10
N ALA A 250 -16.59 7.12 12.23
CA ALA A 250 -16.86 8.07 13.31
C ALA A 250 -16.92 7.43 14.70
N ALA A 251 -17.33 6.17 14.80
CA ALA A 251 -17.38 5.45 16.08
C ALA A 251 -16.00 5.04 16.61
N GLY A 252 -14.97 5.07 15.75
CA GLY A 252 -13.55 5.05 16.10
C GLY A 252 -13.16 4.01 17.17
N PRO A 253 -12.65 4.43 18.35
CA PRO A 253 -12.10 3.52 19.37
C PRO A 253 -13.03 2.40 19.81
N ARG A 254 -14.35 2.64 19.81
CA ARG A 254 -15.35 1.66 20.27
C ARG A 254 -15.48 0.48 19.33
N LEU A 255 -15.47 0.75 18.02
CA LEU A 255 -15.55 -0.29 16.99
C LEU A 255 -14.18 -0.70 16.49
N ALA A 256 -13.10 -0.15 17.06
CA ALA A 256 -11.74 -0.37 16.61
C ALA A 256 -11.45 -1.86 16.45
N GLY A 257 -11.86 -2.71 17.42
CA GLY A 257 -11.68 -4.17 17.39
C GLY A 257 -12.35 -4.93 16.25
N PHE A 258 -13.21 -4.28 15.45
CA PHE A 258 -13.88 -4.83 14.27
C PHE A 258 -13.34 -4.25 12.96
N LEU A 259 -12.28 -3.44 13.01
CA LEU A 259 -11.68 -2.82 11.84
C LEU A 259 -10.47 -3.62 11.35
N PRO A 260 -10.17 -3.63 10.04
CA PRO A 260 -9.07 -4.41 9.49
C PRO A 260 -7.70 -4.20 10.17
N SER A 261 -7.42 -2.98 10.63
CA SER A 261 -6.18 -2.63 11.32
C SER A 261 -6.08 -3.19 12.74
N SER A 262 -7.20 -3.49 13.40
CA SER A 262 -7.20 -4.10 14.74
C SER A 262 -7.15 -5.62 14.73
N PHE A 263 -7.48 -6.25 13.60
CA PHE A 263 -7.46 -7.71 13.49
C PHE A 263 -6.02 -8.20 13.39
N ASP A 264 -5.66 -9.07 14.32
CA ASP A 264 -4.36 -9.71 14.34
C ASP A 264 -4.36 -10.97 13.48
N PHE A 265 -3.36 -11.14 12.61
CA PHE A 265 -3.17 -12.32 11.77
C PHE A 265 -2.63 -13.51 12.58
N THR A 266 -3.41 -14.03 13.52
CA THR A 266 -2.94 -15.16 14.35
C THR A 266 -2.79 -16.45 13.54
N ARG A 267 -3.43 -16.53 12.37
CA ARG A 267 -3.28 -17.63 11.41
C ARG A 267 -2.22 -17.29 10.37
N ASP A 268 -1.44 -18.30 10.03
CA ASP A 268 -0.55 -18.27 8.88
C ASP A 268 -1.39 -18.15 7.61
N LEU A 269 -1.08 -17.16 6.77
CA LEU A 269 -1.75 -16.97 5.49
C LEU A 269 -1.53 -18.16 4.56
N SER A 270 -0.49 -18.97 4.79
CA SER A 270 -0.27 -20.27 4.13
C SER A 270 -1.50 -21.17 4.16
N THR A 271 -2.34 -21.05 5.20
CA THR A 271 -3.57 -21.85 5.37
C THR A 271 -4.73 -21.45 4.46
N LEU A 272 -4.66 -20.28 3.82
CA LEU A 272 -5.61 -19.86 2.78
C LEU A 272 -5.27 -20.39 1.41
N PHE A 273 -4.01 -20.75 1.20
CA PHE A 273 -3.57 -21.34 -0.05
C PHE A 273 -3.77 -22.85 0.00
N LYS A 274 -3.72 -23.50 -1.16
CA LYS A 274 -3.70 -24.97 -1.20
C LYS A 274 -2.58 -25.48 -0.29
N ALA A 275 -2.83 -26.58 0.44
CA ALA A 275 -1.83 -27.17 1.32
C ALA A 275 -0.49 -27.31 0.57
N ASP A 276 0.59 -26.87 1.21
CA ASP A 276 1.97 -26.84 0.69
C ASP A 276 2.26 -25.86 -0.47
N ALA A 277 1.34 -24.95 -0.80
CA ALA A 277 1.64 -23.86 -1.73
C ALA A 277 2.79 -23.00 -1.17
N LYS A 278 3.81 -22.78 -1.99
CA LYS A 278 4.92 -21.83 -1.71
C LYS A 278 4.80 -20.54 -2.50
N GLU A 279 3.94 -20.56 -3.51
CA GLU A 279 3.72 -19.54 -4.51
C GLU A 279 2.21 -19.37 -4.69
N LEU A 280 1.78 -18.12 -4.81
CA LEU A 280 0.43 -17.72 -5.15
C LEU A 280 0.39 -17.42 -6.64
N ASP A 281 -0.50 -18.09 -7.37
CA ASP A 281 -0.79 -17.81 -8.78
C ASP A 281 -2.01 -16.88 -8.94
N GLU A 282 -2.18 -16.35 -10.15
CA GLU A 282 -3.25 -15.40 -10.47
C GLU A 282 -4.64 -16.01 -10.24
N GLY A 283 -4.83 -17.27 -10.64
CA GLY A 283 -6.11 -17.95 -10.52
C GLY A 283 -6.55 -18.14 -9.08
N THR A 284 -5.61 -18.51 -8.20
CA THR A 284 -5.85 -18.66 -6.76
C THR A 284 -6.08 -17.29 -6.12
N PHE A 285 -5.36 -16.25 -6.55
CA PHE A 285 -5.58 -14.88 -6.08
C PHE A 285 -6.99 -14.36 -6.44
N GLU A 286 -7.44 -14.58 -7.67
CA GLU A 286 -8.81 -14.23 -8.08
C GLU A 286 -9.87 -15.09 -7.37
N GLU A 287 -9.57 -16.37 -7.07
CA GLU A 287 -10.45 -17.23 -6.28
C GLU A 287 -10.67 -16.69 -4.86
N ILE A 288 -9.60 -16.28 -4.17
CA ILE A 288 -9.68 -15.59 -2.88
C ILE A 288 -10.55 -14.33 -3.01
N GLY A 289 -10.37 -13.58 -4.11
CA GLY A 289 -11.18 -12.42 -4.44
C GLY A 289 -12.68 -12.68 -4.59
N ARG A 290 -13.06 -13.83 -5.13
CA ARG A 290 -14.48 -14.22 -5.25
C ARG A 290 -15.13 -14.44 -3.88
N HIS A 291 -14.37 -14.88 -2.88
CA HIS A 291 -14.86 -14.99 -1.51
C HIS A 291 -14.97 -13.61 -0.84
N ALA A 292 -14.03 -12.70 -1.13
CA ALA A 292 -14.05 -11.32 -0.65
C ALA A 292 -14.94 -10.39 -1.50
N GLU A 293 -16.24 -10.69 -1.60
CA GLU A 293 -17.19 -10.12 -2.58
C GLU A 293 -17.15 -8.59 -2.78
N ALA A 294 -17.06 -7.79 -1.70
CA ALA A 294 -17.05 -6.32 -1.81
C ALA A 294 -15.67 -5.76 -2.24
N ALA A 295 -14.64 -6.58 -2.14
CA ALA A 295 -13.26 -6.28 -2.48
C ALA A 295 -12.83 -6.92 -3.83
N GLY A 296 -13.74 -7.60 -4.55
CA GLY A 296 -13.41 -8.36 -5.75
C GLY A 296 -12.69 -7.56 -6.85
N ASP A 297 -12.92 -6.24 -6.92
CA ASP A 297 -12.18 -5.37 -7.84
C ASP A 297 -10.68 -5.24 -7.51
N TRP A 298 -10.30 -5.45 -6.25
CA TRP A 298 -8.92 -5.48 -5.81
C TRP A 298 -8.24 -6.81 -6.14
N PHE A 299 -9.00 -7.88 -6.34
CA PHE A 299 -8.50 -9.22 -6.69
C PHE A 299 -8.68 -9.52 -8.17
N ARG A 300 -7.96 -8.79 -9.02
CA ARG A 300 -7.95 -8.98 -10.47
C ARG A 300 -6.52 -9.17 -10.99
N ALA A 301 -6.38 -9.77 -12.17
CA ALA A 301 -5.14 -9.85 -12.93
C ALA A 301 -4.25 -8.59 -12.86
N LYS A 302 -4.85 -7.40 -13.00
CA LYS A 302 -4.11 -6.12 -12.92
C LYS A 302 -3.49 -5.87 -11.54
N SER A 303 -4.22 -6.18 -10.47
CA SER A 303 -3.73 -6.06 -9.10
C SER A 303 -2.67 -7.11 -8.80
N PHE A 304 -2.91 -8.35 -9.25
CA PHE A 304 -1.96 -9.44 -9.12
C PHE A 304 -0.65 -9.14 -9.85
N GLY A 305 -0.73 -8.71 -11.11
CA GLY A 305 0.41 -8.25 -11.90
C GLY A 305 1.18 -7.09 -11.26
N ALA A 306 0.48 -6.20 -10.55
CA ALA A 306 1.13 -5.12 -9.79
C ALA A 306 1.86 -5.63 -8.54
N LEU A 307 1.42 -6.74 -7.92
CA LEU A 307 2.13 -7.41 -6.84
C LEU A 307 3.30 -8.27 -7.36
N LEU A 308 3.11 -8.86 -8.54
CA LEU A 308 4.09 -9.71 -9.20
C LEU A 308 5.24 -8.94 -9.80
N TYR A 309 5.05 -7.68 -10.19
CA TYR A 309 6.09 -7.00 -10.94
C TYR A 309 7.33 -6.76 -10.05
N PRO A 310 8.49 -7.39 -10.35
CA PRO A 310 8.86 -8.30 -11.43
C PRO A 310 9.31 -9.69 -10.92
N ILE A 311 8.85 -10.10 -9.73
CA ILE A 311 9.07 -11.39 -9.08
C ILE A 311 8.77 -12.58 -10.02
N GLY A 312 7.94 -12.39 -11.04
CA GLY A 312 7.74 -13.34 -12.13
C GLY A 312 6.26 -13.60 -12.39
N GLU A 313 5.90 -14.84 -12.70
CA GLU A 313 4.52 -15.27 -12.95
C GLU A 313 3.75 -15.60 -11.65
N THR A 314 4.45 -15.75 -10.52
CA THR A 314 3.90 -16.16 -9.23
C THR A 314 4.44 -15.31 -8.07
N LEU A 315 3.61 -15.06 -7.05
CA LEU A 315 3.97 -14.29 -5.87
C LEU A 315 4.42 -15.26 -4.75
N PRO A 316 5.67 -15.21 -4.27
CA PRO A 316 6.09 -16.07 -3.17
C PRO A 316 5.30 -15.74 -1.90
N ILE A 317 4.74 -16.76 -1.26
CA ILE A 317 3.85 -16.56 -0.10
C ILE A 317 4.55 -15.84 1.06
N HIS A 318 5.85 -16.08 1.26
CA HIS A 318 6.64 -15.41 2.29
C HIS A 318 6.69 -13.87 2.14
N ILE A 319 6.52 -13.33 0.92
CA ILE A 319 6.43 -11.88 0.71
C ILE A 319 5.12 -11.34 1.30
N VAL A 320 4.03 -12.11 1.20
CA VAL A 320 2.75 -11.78 1.82
C VAL A 320 2.90 -11.78 3.36
N ASP A 321 3.62 -12.75 3.90
CA ASP A 321 3.92 -12.81 5.35
C ASP A 321 4.77 -11.61 5.81
N THR A 322 5.76 -11.20 5.02
CA THR A 322 6.54 -9.97 5.26
C THR A 322 5.63 -8.75 5.33
N TYR A 323 4.67 -8.60 4.43
CA TYR A 323 3.72 -7.48 4.50
C TYR A 323 2.83 -7.54 5.74
N VAL A 324 2.33 -8.72 6.10
CA VAL A 324 1.52 -8.92 7.31
C VAL A 324 2.30 -8.52 8.56
N ALA A 325 3.50 -9.06 8.71
CA ALA A 325 4.33 -8.81 9.88
C ALA A 325 4.80 -7.34 9.92
N GLY A 326 5.18 -6.78 8.77
CA GLY A 326 5.65 -5.40 8.68
C GLY A 326 4.55 -4.40 9.04
N ARG A 327 3.30 -4.71 8.66
CA ARG A 327 2.12 -3.92 9.02
C ARG A 327 1.85 -3.97 10.52
N ARG A 328 1.92 -5.16 11.14
CA ARG A 328 1.77 -5.34 12.60
C ARG A 328 2.79 -4.52 13.39
N GLY A 329 4.03 -4.48 12.92
CA GLY A 329 5.09 -3.71 13.55
C GLY A 329 5.06 -2.20 13.29
N GLY A 330 4.18 -1.72 12.41
CA GLY A 330 4.11 -0.31 12.02
C GLY A 330 5.32 0.17 11.21
N TYR A 331 6.15 -0.75 10.70
CA TYR A 331 7.37 -0.41 9.96
C TYR A 331 7.13 -0.24 8.46
N LEU A 332 6.02 -0.77 7.97
CA LEU A 332 5.78 -0.93 6.53
C LEU A 332 5.56 0.39 5.80
N HIS A 333 4.84 1.31 6.43
CA HIS A 333 4.62 2.65 5.90
C HIS A 333 5.93 3.44 5.91
N ASP A 334 6.70 3.38 7.00
CA ASP A 334 7.99 4.08 7.13
C ASP A 334 9.02 3.56 6.12
N LEU A 335 9.08 2.24 5.92
CA LEU A 335 9.94 1.60 4.91
C LEU A 335 9.51 1.98 3.49
N ALA A 336 8.23 1.88 3.17
CA ALA A 336 7.72 2.25 1.85
C ALA A 336 7.93 3.75 1.56
N ALA A 337 7.69 4.62 2.53
CA ALA A 337 7.96 6.05 2.42
C ALA A 337 9.45 6.32 2.19
N SER A 338 10.33 5.62 2.90
CA SER A 338 11.79 5.72 2.73
C SER A 338 12.21 5.29 1.33
N LEU A 339 11.71 4.16 0.83
CA LEU A 339 12.00 3.67 -0.52
C LEU A 339 11.42 4.57 -1.61
N GLY A 340 10.24 5.12 -1.37
CA GLY A 340 9.61 6.14 -2.22
C GLY A 340 10.43 7.43 -2.28
N ALA A 341 10.97 7.88 -1.15
CA ALA A 341 11.84 9.04 -1.08
C ALA A 341 13.17 8.82 -1.81
N ILE A 342 13.80 7.65 -1.66
CA ILE A 342 15.00 7.26 -2.43
C ILE A 342 14.70 7.28 -3.93
N SER A 343 13.56 6.71 -4.34
CA SER A 343 13.09 6.74 -5.73
C SER A 343 12.88 8.18 -6.24
N LEU A 344 12.30 9.05 -5.42
CA LEU A 344 12.02 10.44 -5.80
C LEU A 344 13.31 11.26 -5.90
N ALA A 345 14.26 11.07 -4.98
CA ALA A 345 15.58 11.69 -5.04
C ALA A 345 16.33 11.25 -6.30
N ALA A 346 16.36 9.95 -6.61
CA ALA A 346 16.97 9.46 -7.84
C ALA A 346 16.29 10.04 -9.11
N ARG A 347 14.97 10.23 -9.10
CA ARG A 347 14.24 10.90 -10.18
C ARG A 347 14.60 12.38 -10.29
N PHE A 348 14.73 13.07 -9.16
CA PHE A 348 15.16 14.46 -9.13
C PHE A 348 16.55 14.60 -9.75
N ASP A 349 17.52 13.81 -9.29
CA ASP A 349 18.91 13.83 -9.77
C ASP A 349 19.03 13.47 -11.27
N ALA A 350 18.08 12.71 -11.82
CA ALA A 350 18.04 12.38 -13.24
C ALA A 350 17.38 13.46 -14.11
N ILE A 351 16.65 14.39 -13.51
CA ILE A 351 16.07 15.55 -14.20
C ILE A 351 16.97 16.78 -14.01
N ASP A 352 17.63 16.90 -12.86
CA ASP A 352 18.66 17.90 -12.53
C ASP A 352 19.96 17.60 -13.31
N LEU A 353 19.95 17.98 -14.59
CA LEU A 353 21.01 17.64 -15.54
C LEU A 353 22.29 18.41 -15.24
N ASP A 354 22.18 19.62 -14.70
CA ASP A 354 23.33 20.45 -14.34
C ASP A 354 23.81 20.22 -12.89
N GLY A 355 22.99 19.59 -12.04
CA GLY A 355 23.32 19.20 -10.67
C GLY A 355 23.30 20.37 -9.70
N ASP A 356 22.53 21.42 -10.00
CA ASP A 356 22.41 22.62 -9.16
C ASP A 356 21.46 22.45 -7.97
N GLY A 357 20.78 21.30 -7.88
CA GLY A 357 19.83 20.98 -6.81
C GLY A 357 18.45 21.61 -7.03
N SER A 358 18.15 22.09 -8.25
CA SER A 358 16.87 22.66 -8.67
C SER A 358 16.41 22.06 -10.00
N LEU A 359 15.10 22.13 -10.31
CA LEU A 359 14.59 21.71 -11.62
C LEU A 359 14.17 22.93 -12.44
N SER A 360 14.93 23.25 -13.48
CA SER A 360 14.59 24.28 -14.45
C SER A 360 13.49 23.82 -15.43
N ARG A 361 12.90 24.77 -16.15
CA ARG A 361 11.90 24.45 -17.19
C ARG A 361 12.54 23.71 -18.36
N GLU A 362 13.77 24.05 -18.67
CA GLU A 362 14.58 23.46 -19.73
C GLU A 362 14.88 21.99 -19.43
N GLU A 363 15.26 21.67 -18.19
CA GLU A 363 15.46 20.30 -17.70
C GLU A 363 14.17 19.48 -17.74
N LEU A 364 13.06 20.03 -17.24
CA LEU A 364 11.74 19.39 -17.33
C LEU A 364 11.28 19.18 -18.78
N ALA A 365 11.77 19.99 -19.73
CA ALA A 365 11.44 19.92 -21.16
C ALA A 365 12.35 18.99 -21.97
N ALA A 366 13.52 18.63 -21.43
CA ALA A 366 14.51 17.82 -22.11
C ALA A 366 13.94 16.46 -22.53
N LYS A 367 14.21 16.05 -23.78
CA LYS A 367 13.75 14.75 -24.31
C LYS A 367 14.55 13.57 -23.74
N GLU A 368 15.74 13.81 -23.23
CA GLU A 368 16.69 12.77 -22.80
C GLU A 368 16.16 11.95 -21.62
N TRP A 369 15.67 12.59 -20.56
CA TRP A 369 15.05 11.88 -19.43
C TRP A 369 13.64 11.35 -19.76
N ARG A 370 12.92 11.98 -20.70
CA ARG A 370 11.60 11.48 -21.13
C ARG A 370 11.71 10.19 -21.93
N ASN A 371 12.71 10.11 -22.80
CA ASN A 371 12.98 8.90 -23.59
C ASN A 371 13.52 7.76 -22.70
N SER A 372 14.24 8.07 -21.62
CA SER A 372 14.66 7.07 -20.65
C SER A 372 13.50 6.47 -19.83
N ILE A 373 12.39 7.19 -19.70
CA ILE A 373 11.16 6.69 -19.04
C ILE A 373 10.19 6.05 -20.05
N ALA A 374 10.14 6.54 -21.30
CA ALA A 374 9.19 6.10 -22.33
C ALA A 374 9.64 4.87 -23.13
N GLY A 375 10.90 4.44 -23.03
CA GLY A 375 11.41 3.23 -23.69
C GLY A 375 10.94 1.90 -23.10
N ALA A 376 10.03 1.91 -22.12
CA ALA A 376 9.61 0.76 -21.32
C ALA A 376 8.07 0.57 -21.25
N MET A 377 7.37 0.86 -22.36
CA MET A 377 6.09 0.22 -22.68
C MET A 377 6.32 -0.78 -23.80
#